data_AF-A0A4U9US68-F1
#
_entry.id   AF-A0A4U9US68-F1
#
_cell.length_a   1.000
_cell.length_b   1.000
_cell.length_c   1.000
_cell.angle_alpha   90.00
_cell.angle_beta   90.00
_cell.angle_gamma   90.00
#
_symmetry.space_group_name_H-M   'P 1'
#
loop_
_entity.id
_entity.type
_entity.pdbx_description
1 polymer ?
#
loop_
_entity_poly.entity_id
_entity_poly.type
_entity_poly.pdbx_seq_one_letter_code
_entity_poly.pdbx_strand_id
1 'polypeptide(L)'
;MLNPIRDATLAYGNYHERNSLLADMGLYQGNNIGPYVESTYLQLLQQRFVPALMSGLLEQLNAAPPGSEEKLEILRVMRMLEDGSGRNVALVEQFMGDRWSQQFNGQRELQQQLMGHLDYALKHTDWRAARESGDQIAVKNFIPYRQPIQLAQRELSKLSIYQRVYQNLRIKAQEALPPALNLRDQIGASFDDIFISNNDRLLVVPQFLTRNGLQNYFTKQNDQLVDLTVMDSWVLNLSKNVEYSEADRKEIQRQVTEQYIGDYTATWRAAMNNLVGR
;
A
#
# COMPACT_ATOMS: atom_id res chain seq x y z
N MET A 1 15.53 -17.26 8.98
CA MET A 1 14.95 -17.69 10.27
C MET A 1 13.45 -17.44 10.36
N LEU A 2 12.86 -16.45 9.67
CA LEU A 2 11.40 -16.24 9.66
C LEU A 2 10.64 -17.37 8.93
N ASN A 3 11.16 -17.88 7.80
CA ASN A 3 10.46 -18.91 7.01
C ASN A 3 10.20 -20.21 7.77
N PRO A 4 11.18 -20.86 8.43
CA PRO A 4 10.91 -22.11 9.14
C PRO A 4 9.89 -21.96 10.28
N ILE A 5 9.86 -20.79 10.93
CA ILE A 5 8.93 -20.50 12.03
C ILE A 5 7.53 -20.18 11.50
N ARG A 6 7.41 -19.46 10.37
CA ARG A 6 6.15 -19.28 9.64
C ARG A 6 5.60 -20.63 9.18
N ASP A 7 6.42 -21.45 8.53
CA ASP A 7 5.97 -22.72 7.98
C ASP A 7 5.52 -23.68 9.10
N ALA A 8 6.20 -23.67 10.26
CA ALA A 8 5.70 -24.32 11.47
C ALA A 8 4.37 -23.71 11.95
N THR A 9 4.24 -22.38 12.01
CA THR A 9 3.00 -21.71 12.43
C THR A 9 1.83 -22.05 11.51
N LEU A 10 2.02 -22.06 10.19
CA LEU A 10 0.98 -22.40 9.21
C LEU A 10 0.66 -23.91 9.24
N ALA A 11 1.65 -24.77 9.46
CA ALA A 11 1.43 -26.22 9.59
C ALA A 11 0.63 -26.58 10.86
N TYR A 12 0.84 -25.85 11.95
CA TYR A 12 0.12 -26.05 13.22
C TYR A 12 -1.16 -25.21 13.34
N GLY A 13 -1.29 -24.10 12.59
CA GLY A 13 -2.34 -23.07 12.68
C GLY A 13 -3.75 -23.49 12.30
N ASN A 14 -3.92 -24.63 11.62
CA ASN A 14 -5.23 -25.21 11.28
C ASN A 14 -5.94 -25.89 12.48
N TYR A 15 -5.58 -25.56 13.71
CA TYR A 15 -6.20 -26.09 14.93
C TYR A 15 -7.62 -25.56 15.17
N HIS A 16 -7.97 -24.41 14.58
CA HIS A 16 -9.32 -23.84 14.68
C HIS A 16 -10.35 -24.49 13.74
N GLU A 17 -9.95 -25.16 12.66
CA GLU A 17 -10.86 -25.62 11.60
C GLU A 17 -11.07 -27.14 11.54
N ARG A 18 -10.41 -27.94 12.38
CA ARG A 18 -10.57 -29.42 12.36
C ARG A 18 -11.37 -29.92 13.55
N ASN A 19 -12.60 -30.34 13.24
CA ASN A 19 -13.59 -31.00 14.11
C ASN A 19 -13.03 -31.64 15.38
N SER A 20 -13.55 -31.17 16.52
CA SER A 20 -13.35 -31.65 17.89
C SER A 20 -13.64 -33.15 18.14
N LEU A 21 -14.07 -33.91 17.12
CA LEU A 21 -14.54 -35.30 17.26
C LEU A 21 -13.44 -36.36 17.07
N LEU A 22 -12.23 -35.99 16.63
CA LEU A 22 -11.11 -36.93 16.44
C LEU A 22 -9.97 -36.76 17.47
N ALA A 23 -10.15 -35.91 18.50
CA ALA A 23 -9.13 -35.63 19.51
C ALA A 23 -8.93 -36.77 20.53
N ASP A 24 -9.79 -37.79 20.54
CA ASP A 24 -9.84 -38.84 21.59
C ASP A 24 -8.92 -40.04 21.36
N MET A 25 -8.01 -39.98 20.37
CA MET A 25 -6.99 -41.01 20.16
C MET A 25 -5.57 -40.46 20.40
N GLY A 26 -5.31 -40.04 21.63
CA GLY A 26 -4.06 -40.28 22.36
C GLY A 26 -2.70 -39.72 21.88
N LEU A 27 -2.59 -39.07 20.71
CA LEU A 27 -1.29 -38.57 20.20
C LEU A 27 -1.38 -37.19 19.50
N TYR A 28 -2.23 -36.29 19.99
CA TYR A 28 -2.26 -34.90 19.50
C TYR A 28 -1.76 -33.93 20.58
N GLN A 29 -0.50 -33.48 20.47
CA GLN A 29 0.04 -32.37 21.27
C GLN A 29 -0.24 -30.98 20.66
N GLY A 30 -1.09 -30.90 19.63
CA GLY A 30 -1.33 -29.66 18.89
C GLY A 30 -2.05 -28.55 19.67
N ASN A 31 -2.77 -28.88 20.75
CA ASN A 31 -3.45 -27.88 21.60
C ASN A 31 -2.51 -27.01 22.44
N ASN A 32 -1.27 -27.47 22.71
CA ASN A 32 -0.31 -26.73 23.54
C ASN A 32 0.84 -26.13 22.73
N ILE A 33 1.12 -26.64 21.53
CA ILE A 33 2.24 -26.22 20.69
C ILE A 33 1.82 -25.14 19.68
N GLY A 34 0.60 -25.23 19.13
CA GLY A 34 0.06 -24.26 18.16
C GLY A 34 0.12 -22.80 18.64
N PRO A 35 -0.46 -22.48 19.82
CA PRO A 35 -0.41 -21.13 20.38
C PRO A 35 1.01 -20.63 20.70
N TYR A 36 1.93 -21.53 21.07
CA TYR A 36 3.31 -21.18 21.39
C TYR A 36 4.15 -20.86 20.14
N VAL A 37 3.99 -21.64 19.07
CA VAL A 37 4.67 -21.41 17.79
C VAL A 37 4.15 -20.13 17.13
N GLU A 38 2.83 -19.91 17.17
CA GLU A 38 2.20 -18.68 16.68
C GLU A 38 2.68 -17.44 17.45
N SER A 39 2.74 -17.50 18.79
CA SER A 39 3.23 -16.38 19.59
C SER A 39 4.71 -16.06 19.33
N THR A 40 5.55 -17.08 19.12
CA THR A 40 6.97 -16.87 18.76
C THR A 40 7.11 -16.21 17.38
N TYR A 41 6.30 -16.63 16.40
CA TYR A 41 6.28 -16.02 15.08
C TYR A 41 5.84 -14.55 15.14
N LEU A 42 4.75 -14.26 15.86
CA LEU A 42 4.26 -12.90 16.07
C LEU A 42 5.30 -12.01 16.74
N GLN A 43 6.02 -12.51 17.75
CA GLN A 43 7.11 -11.79 18.38
C GLN A 43 8.22 -11.44 17.39
N LEU A 44 8.61 -12.38 16.51
CA LEU A 44 9.63 -12.09 15.50
C LEU A 44 9.14 -11.08 14.46
N LEU A 45 7.86 -11.13 14.08
CA LEU A 45 7.26 -10.12 13.21
C LEU A 45 7.32 -8.74 13.87
N GLN A 46 6.86 -8.62 15.11
CA GLN A 46 6.79 -7.35 15.85
C GLN A 46 8.16 -6.81 16.27
N GLN A 47 9.14 -7.66 16.53
CA GLN A 47 10.45 -7.23 17.06
C GLN A 47 11.54 -7.10 16.00
N ARG A 48 11.36 -7.72 14.82
CA ARG A 48 12.38 -7.72 13.77
C ARG A 48 11.85 -7.36 12.40
N PHE A 49 10.79 -8.02 11.95
CA PHE A 49 10.29 -7.82 10.59
C PHE A 49 9.69 -6.42 10.39
N VAL A 50 8.68 -6.04 11.17
CA VAL A 50 8.03 -4.72 11.07
C VAL A 50 9.02 -3.57 11.32
N PRO A 51 9.95 -3.63 12.31
CA PRO A 51 11.01 -2.63 12.43
C PRO A 51 11.91 -2.53 11.20
N ALA A 52 12.27 -3.65 10.57
CA ALA A 52 13.06 -3.61 9.34
C ALA A 52 12.30 -2.93 8.20
N LEU A 53 10.98 -3.19 8.06
CA LEU A 53 10.14 -2.49 7.09
C LEU A 53 10.08 -0.99 7.38
N MET A 54 9.81 -0.61 8.63
CA MET A 54 9.71 0.78 9.06
C MET A 54 11.02 1.55 8.85
N SER A 55 12.17 0.92 9.08
CA SER A 55 13.48 1.53 8.80
C SER A 55 13.70 1.75 7.31
N GLY A 56 13.39 0.75 6.46
CA GLY A 56 13.51 0.90 5.01
C GLY A 56 12.54 1.93 4.43
N LEU A 57 11.35 2.10 5.02
CA LEU A 57 10.40 3.15 4.66
C LEU A 57 10.86 4.52 5.16
N LEU A 58 11.44 4.61 6.35
CA LEU A 58 12.00 5.85 6.88
C LEU A 58 13.12 6.40 5.99
N GLU A 59 14.00 5.53 5.49
CA GLU A 59 15.03 5.92 4.52
C GLU A 59 14.41 6.54 3.25
N GLN A 60 13.37 5.91 2.69
CA GLN A 60 12.66 6.45 1.53
C GLN A 60 11.93 7.75 1.86
N LEU A 61 11.27 7.84 3.03
CA LEU A 61 10.56 9.04 3.47
C LEU A 61 11.49 10.25 3.55
N ASN A 62 12.73 10.03 4.01
CA ASN A 62 13.76 11.06 4.10
C ASN A 62 14.34 11.45 2.72
N ALA A 63 14.36 10.52 1.77
CA ALA A 63 14.86 10.76 0.41
C ALA A 63 13.81 11.39 -0.52
N ALA A 64 12.52 11.13 -0.26
CA ALA A 64 11.42 11.59 -1.10
C ALA A 64 11.34 13.13 -1.14
N PRO A 65 11.07 13.75 -2.30
CA PRO A 65 11.02 15.21 -2.43
C PRO A 65 9.98 15.83 -1.47
N PRO A 66 10.25 17.04 -0.91
CA PRO A 66 9.31 17.69 -0.01
C PRO A 66 7.94 17.92 -0.64
N GLY A 67 6.88 17.58 0.08
CA GLY A 67 5.51 17.73 -0.43
C GLY A 67 5.15 16.86 -1.63
N SER A 68 5.94 15.83 -1.96
CA SER A 68 5.65 14.93 -3.09
C SER A 68 4.58 13.89 -2.77
N GLU A 69 3.95 13.37 -3.83
CA GLU A 69 3.07 12.19 -3.76
C GLU A 69 3.79 10.97 -3.19
N GLU A 70 5.01 10.72 -3.65
CA GLU A 70 5.88 9.64 -3.15
C GLU A 70 6.02 9.71 -1.62
N LYS A 71 6.31 10.88 -1.08
CA LYS A 71 6.46 11.06 0.37
C LYS A 71 5.16 10.80 1.13
N LEU A 72 4.01 11.18 0.58
CA LEU A 72 2.71 10.89 1.22
C LEU A 72 2.37 9.41 1.17
N GLU A 73 2.65 8.73 0.06
CA GLU A 73 2.46 7.28 -0.07
C GLU A 73 3.30 6.50 0.94
N ILE A 74 4.59 6.84 1.07
CA ILE A 74 5.48 6.23 2.06
C ILE A 74 4.94 6.46 3.48
N LEU A 75 4.55 7.69 3.82
CA LEU A 75 3.98 8.01 5.12
C LEU A 75 2.70 7.21 5.39
N ARG A 76 1.82 7.06 4.39
CA ARG A 76 0.59 6.28 4.49
C ARG A 76 0.89 4.83 4.85
N VAL A 77 1.84 4.20 4.16
CA VAL A 77 2.26 2.81 4.44
C VAL A 77 2.87 2.68 5.83
N MET A 78 3.72 3.63 6.25
CA MET A 78 4.28 3.63 7.62
C MET A 78 3.16 3.72 8.68
N ARG A 79 2.16 4.58 8.46
CA ARG A 79 1.01 4.71 9.36
C ARG A 79 0.16 3.43 9.40
N MET A 80 -0.06 2.77 8.25
CA MET A 80 -0.82 1.52 8.17
C MET A 80 -0.08 0.33 8.76
N LEU A 81 1.25 0.31 8.75
CA LEU A 81 2.06 -0.67 9.49
C LEU A 81 1.96 -0.44 11.01
N GLU A 82 1.96 0.81 11.45
CA GLU A 82 1.89 1.21 12.86
C GLU A 82 0.50 0.97 13.48
N ASP A 83 -0.57 1.41 12.82
CA ASP A 83 -1.89 1.63 13.40
C ASP A 83 -2.96 0.88 12.58
N GLY A 84 -3.57 -0.14 13.21
CA GLY A 84 -4.54 -1.01 12.55
C GLY A 84 -5.86 -0.33 12.22
N SER A 85 -6.22 0.77 12.90
CA SER A 85 -7.54 1.40 12.79
C SER A 85 -7.84 2.02 11.42
N GLY A 86 -6.81 2.42 10.67
CA GLY A 86 -6.92 2.97 9.32
C GLY A 86 -6.19 2.15 8.26
N ARG A 87 -5.87 0.88 8.58
CA ARG A 87 -5.08 0.01 7.72
C ARG A 87 -5.88 -0.46 6.50
N ASN A 88 -5.35 -0.16 5.32
CA ASN A 88 -5.75 -0.80 4.07
C ASN A 88 -4.70 -1.84 3.70
N VAL A 89 -5.03 -3.13 3.85
CA VAL A 89 -4.07 -4.24 3.64
C VAL A 89 -3.61 -4.29 2.18
N ALA A 90 -4.54 -4.22 1.23
CA ALA A 90 -4.24 -4.31 -0.19
C ALA A 90 -3.29 -3.19 -0.64
N LEU A 91 -3.48 -1.96 -0.15
CA LEU A 91 -2.59 -0.83 -0.44
C LEU A 91 -1.16 -1.09 0.05
N VAL A 92 -1.01 -1.56 1.30
CA VAL A 92 0.31 -1.85 1.86
C VAL A 92 1.00 -2.99 1.11
N GLU A 93 0.27 -4.06 0.80
CA GLU A 93 0.80 -5.20 0.03
C GLU A 93 1.23 -4.79 -1.37
N GLN A 94 0.42 -4.00 -2.08
CA GLN A 94 0.78 -3.51 -3.40
C GLN A 94 2.04 -2.65 -3.34
N PHE A 95 2.10 -1.68 -2.44
CA PHE A 95 3.27 -0.80 -2.30
C PHE A 95 4.55 -1.60 -2.00
N MET A 96 4.48 -2.53 -1.05
CA MET A 96 5.63 -3.35 -0.67
C MET A 96 6.00 -4.37 -1.76
N GLY A 97 5.01 -4.90 -2.47
CA GLY A 97 5.21 -5.79 -3.62
C GLY A 97 5.93 -5.09 -4.76
N ASP A 98 5.50 -3.88 -5.12
CA ASP A 98 6.16 -3.05 -6.13
C ASP A 98 7.60 -2.76 -5.72
N ARG A 99 7.84 -2.36 -4.46
CA ARG A 99 9.17 -2.14 -3.91
C ARG A 99 10.06 -3.38 -4.01
N TRP A 100 9.56 -4.54 -3.60
CA TRP A 100 10.34 -5.78 -3.58
C TRP A 100 10.55 -6.38 -4.96
N SER A 101 9.64 -6.17 -5.91
CA SER A 101 9.84 -6.56 -7.30
C SER A 101 11.04 -5.83 -7.92
N GLN A 102 11.22 -4.56 -7.57
CA GLN A 102 12.35 -3.74 -8.02
C GLN A 102 13.64 -4.13 -7.30
N GLN A 103 13.60 -4.27 -5.99
CA GLN A 103 14.78 -4.54 -5.16
C GLN A 103 15.31 -5.98 -5.31
N PHE A 104 14.41 -6.95 -5.47
CA PHE A 104 14.73 -8.38 -5.51
C PHE A 104 14.35 -8.99 -6.86
N ASN A 105 14.65 -8.30 -7.96
CA ASN A 105 14.34 -8.76 -9.32
C ASN A 105 14.92 -10.18 -9.56
N GLY A 106 14.11 -11.06 -10.14
CA GLY A 106 14.45 -12.47 -10.37
C GLY A 106 14.28 -13.40 -9.16
N GLN A 107 14.09 -12.86 -7.95
CA GLN A 107 14.01 -13.65 -6.71
C GLN A 107 12.55 -13.91 -6.28
N ARG A 108 11.78 -14.59 -7.13
CA ARG A 108 10.33 -14.80 -6.93
C ARG A 108 9.98 -15.46 -5.59
N GLU A 109 10.75 -16.47 -5.18
CA GLU A 109 10.49 -17.18 -3.92
C GLU A 109 10.65 -16.26 -2.71
N LEU A 110 11.71 -15.43 -2.70
CA LEU A 110 11.92 -14.44 -1.64
C LEU A 110 10.77 -13.42 -1.60
N GLN A 111 10.34 -12.91 -2.76
CA GLN A 111 9.22 -11.97 -2.84
C GLN A 111 7.93 -12.58 -2.27
N GLN A 112 7.61 -13.83 -2.62
CA GLN A 112 6.46 -14.56 -2.07
C GLN A 112 6.58 -14.76 -0.55
N GLN A 113 7.77 -15.08 -0.05
CA GLN A 113 8.02 -15.25 1.38
C GLN A 113 7.81 -13.94 2.15
N LEU A 114 8.38 -12.84 1.66
CA LEU A 114 8.22 -11.51 2.24
C LEU A 114 6.75 -11.07 2.25
N MET A 115 6.02 -11.32 1.15
CA MET A 115 4.57 -11.03 1.07
C MET A 115 3.79 -11.84 2.10
N GLY A 116 4.06 -13.13 2.27
CA GLY A 116 3.40 -13.94 3.29
C GLY A 116 3.70 -13.47 4.72
N HIS A 117 4.90 -12.96 4.99
CA HIS A 117 5.21 -12.34 6.29
C HIS A 117 4.48 -11.01 6.51
N LEU A 118 4.36 -10.20 5.45
CA LEU A 118 3.65 -8.93 5.49
C LEU A 118 2.15 -9.13 5.74
N ASP A 119 1.49 -10.00 4.97
CA ASP A 119 0.08 -10.33 5.13
C ASP A 119 -0.23 -10.74 6.58
N TYR A 120 0.57 -11.68 7.12
CA TYR A 120 0.39 -12.14 8.50
C TYR A 120 0.63 -11.03 9.52
N ALA A 121 1.67 -10.21 9.33
CA ALA A 121 1.93 -9.08 10.22
C ALA A 121 0.76 -8.07 10.20
N LEU A 122 0.22 -7.76 9.02
CA LEU A 122 -0.90 -6.83 8.85
C LEU A 122 -2.23 -7.37 9.42
N LYS A 123 -2.40 -8.69 9.51
CA LYS A 123 -3.60 -9.29 10.13
C LYS A 123 -3.51 -9.38 11.65
N HIS A 124 -2.31 -9.55 12.19
CA HIS A 124 -2.14 -9.96 13.59
C HIS A 124 -1.34 -8.98 14.45
N THR A 125 -0.90 -7.84 13.93
CA THR A 125 -0.15 -6.85 14.70
C THR A 125 -0.79 -5.46 14.66
N ASP A 126 -0.78 -4.77 15.80
CA ASP A 126 -1.16 -3.37 15.91
C ASP A 126 -0.23 -2.69 16.93
N TRP A 127 0.79 -2.00 16.43
CA TRP A 127 1.77 -1.32 17.28
C TRP A 127 1.21 -0.11 17.99
N ARG A 128 0.15 0.52 17.45
CA ARG A 128 -0.53 1.60 18.16
C ARG A 128 -1.29 1.04 19.34
N ALA A 129 -2.17 0.05 19.12
CA ALA A 129 -2.94 -0.56 20.18
C ALA A 129 -2.03 -1.16 21.27
N ALA A 130 -0.96 -1.86 20.89
CA ALA A 130 0.01 -2.42 21.84
C ALA A 130 0.67 -1.33 22.71
N ARG A 131 1.03 -0.19 22.12
CA ARG A 131 1.59 0.94 22.88
C ARG A 131 0.56 1.58 23.80
N GLU A 132 -0.67 1.74 23.34
CA GLU A 132 -1.78 2.30 24.14
C GLU A 132 -2.13 1.39 25.32
N SER A 133 -1.96 0.07 25.18
CA SER A 133 -2.09 -0.90 26.27
C SER A 133 -0.83 -1.00 27.17
N GLY A 134 0.22 -0.23 26.91
CA GLY A 134 1.42 -0.17 27.75
C GLY A 134 2.51 -1.20 27.43
N ASP A 135 2.49 -1.85 26.27
CA ASP A 135 3.54 -2.76 25.83
C ASP A 135 4.88 -2.01 25.65
N GLN A 136 5.83 -2.30 26.53
CA GLN A 136 7.15 -1.63 26.55
C GLN A 136 8.00 -1.95 25.32
N ILE A 137 7.84 -3.14 24.73
CA ILE A 137 8.57 -3.54 23.52
C ILE A 137 8.04 -2.74 22.33
N ALA A 138 6.73 -2.65 22.18
CA ALA A 138 6.11 -1.84 21.13
C ALA A 138 6.47 -0.35 21.29
N VAL A 139 6.47 0.17 22.53
CA VAL A 139 6.90 1.54 22.82
C VAL A 139 8.34 1.76 22.36
N LYS A 140 9.26 0.89 22.81
CA LYS A 140 10.69 1.00 22.48
C LYS A 140 10.94 0.91 20.98
N ASN A 141 10.33 -0.05 20.30
CA ASN A 141 10.53 -0.27 18.87
C ASN A 141 10.00 0.90 18.03
N PHE A 142 8.97 1.62 18.50
CA PHE A 142 8.42 2.75 17.76
C PHE A 142 9.19 4.08 17.95
N ILE A 143 10.01 4.21 19.01
CA ILE A 143 10.74 5.46 19.31
C ILE A 143 11.47 6.06 18.09
N PRO A 144 12.23 5.28 17.28
CA PRO A 144 12.97 5.83 16.15
C PRO A 144 12.08 6.48 15.07
N TYR A 145 10.83 6.03 14.94
CA TYR A 145 9.92 6.46 13.86
C TYR A 145 8.99 7.60 14.28
N ARG A 146 8.78 7.79 15.59
CA ARG A 146 7.83 8.77 16.13
C ARG A 146 8.07 10.18 15.60
N GLN A 147 9.29 10.70 15.76
CA GLN A 147 9.59 12.08 15.36
C GLN A 147 9.60 12.26 13.83
N PRO A 148 10.22 11.37 13.03
CA PRO A 148 10.14 11.46 11.57
C PRO A 148 8.70 11.45 11.03
N ILE A 149 7.83 10.56 11.54
CA ILE A 149 6.41 10.51 11.15
C ILE A 149 5.73 11.84 11.47
N GLN A 150 5.93 12.39 12.68
CA GLN A 150 5.32 13.68 13.05
C GLN A 150 5.81 14.85 12.17
N LEU A 151 7.09 14.85 11.78
CA LEU A 151 7.63 15.87 10.89
C LEU A 151 7.03 15.75 9.49
N ALA A 152 6.95 14.55 8.94
CA ALA A 152 6.33 14.30 7.64
C ALA A 152 4.82 14.65 7.65
N GLN A 153 4.09 14.31 8.72
CA GLN A 153 2.69 14.70 8.90
C GLN A 153 2.53 16.22 8.88
N ARG A 154 3.37 16.97 9.61
CA ARG A 154 3.34 18.44 9.61
C ARG A 154 3.69 19.04 8.26
N GLU A 155 4.66 18.47 7.56
CA GLU A 155 5.04 18.91 6.21
C GLU A 155 3.88 18.69 5.23
N LEU A 156 3.37 17.46 5.15
CA LEU A 156 2.35 17.05 4.19
C LEU A 156 0.95 17.59 4.52
N SER A 157 0.70 18.00 5.78
CA SER A 157 -0.51 18.75 6.14
C SER A 157 -0.67 20.07 5.40
N LYS A 158 0.45 20.63 4.89
CA LYS A 158 0.47 21.87 4.10
C LYS A 158 0.10 21.66 2.64
N LEU A 159 -0.03 20.41 2.17
CA LEU A 159 -0.53 20.14 0.83
C LEU A 159 -1.91 20.77 0.66
N SER A 160 -2.19 21.20 -0.56
CA SER A 160 -3.52 21.67 -0.89
C SER A 160 -4.53 20.52 -0.77
N ILE A 161 -5.78 20.86 -0.50
CA ILE A 161 -6.85 19.87 -0.43
C ILE A 161 -7.03 19.11 -1.74
N TYR A 162 -6.92 19.78 -2.89
CA TYR A 162 -7.09 19.14 -4.19
C TYR A 162 -5.96 18.14 -4.53
N GLN A 163 -4.72 18.40 -4.10
CA GLN A 163 -3.63 17.43 -4.24
C GLN A 163 -3.95 16.13 -3.48
N ARG A 164 -4.44 16.25 -2.24
CA ARG A 164 -4.87 15.08 -1.45
C ARG A 164 -6.06 14.37 -2.09
N VAL A 165 -7.06 15.11 -2.55
CA VAL A 165 -8.24 14.54 -3.23
C VAL A 165 -7.81 13.74 -4.47
N TYR A 166 -6.96 14.32 -5.31
CA TYR A 166 -6.47 13.65 -6.53
C TYR A 166 -5.71 12.35 -6.22
N GLN A 167 -4.88 12.35 -5.18
CA GLN A 167 -4.16 11.15 -4.75
C GLN A 167 -5.12 10.06 -4.23
N ASN A 168 -6.11 10.43 -3.42
CA ASN A 168 -7.12 9.47 -2.96
C ASN A 168 -7.97 8.91 -4.09
N LEU A 169 -8.29 9.73 -5.11
CA LEU A 169 -8.96 9.25 -6.32
C LEU A 169 -8.16 8.15 -7.00
N ARG A 170 -6.86 8.35 -7.19
CA ARG A 170 -5.96 7.38 -7.83
C ARG A 170 -5.87 6.08 -7.04
N ILE A 171 -5.80 6.16 -5.70
CA ILE A 171 -5.77 4.99 -4.82
C ILE A 171 -7.07 4.20 -4.92
N LYS A 172 -8.23 4.86 -4.72
CA LYS A 172 -9.54 4.18 -4.83
C LYS A 172 -9.81 3.65 -6.23
N ALA A 173 -9.19 4.23 -7.26
CA ALA A 173 -9.30 3.73 -8.61
C ALA A 173 -8.67 2.34 -8.74
N GLN A 174 -7.60 2.04 -8.02
CA GLN A 174 -6.96 0.71 -8.04
C GLN A 174 -7.88 -0.37 -7.46
N GLU A 175 -8.75 -0.02 -6.51
CA GLU A 175 -9.74 -0.93 -5.94
C GLU A 175 -10.96 -1.11 -6.85
N ALA A 176 -11.34 -0.05 -7.57
CA ALA A 176 -12.57 -0.01 -8.36
C ALA A 176 -12.39 -0.40 -9.84
N LEU A 177 -11.17 -0.30 -10.36
CA LEU A 177 -10.85 -0.55 -11.77
C LEU A 177 -10.06 -1.85 -11.95
N PRO A 178 -10.11 -2.46 -13.16
CA PRO A 178 -9.25 -3.58 -13.46
C PRO A 178 -7.76 -3.19 -13.44
N PRO A 179 -6.84 -4.18 -13.49
CA PRO A 179 -5.40 -3.95 -13.53
C PRO A 179 -4.96 -3.01 -14.67
N ALA A 180 -3.75 -2.47 -14.53
CA ALA A 180 -3.15 -1.59 -15.54
C ALA A 180 -3.14 -2.21 -16.95
N LEU A 181 -3.33 -1.35 -17.95
CA LEU A 181 -3.35 -1.72 -19.35
C LEU A 181 -1.94 -1.82 -19.89
N ASN A 182 -1.57 -2.97 -20.45
CA ASN A 182 -0.30 -3.14 -21.16
C ASN A 182 -0.51 -2.99 -22.67
N LEU A 183 0.15 -1.99 -23.27
CA LEU A 183 0.02 -1.70 -24.70
C LEU A 183 0.47 -2.86 -25.59
N ARG A 184 1.50 -3.61 -25.17
CA ARG A 184 1.97 -4.80 -25.89
C ARG A 184 0.86 -5.84 -25.98
N ASP A 185 0.17 -6.09 -24.88
CA ASP A 185 -0.93 -7.07 -24.80
C ASP A 185 -2.17 -6.60 -25.58
N GLN A 186 -2.44 -5.29 -25.60
CA GLN A 186 -3.55 -4.72 -26.37
C GLN A 186 -3.32 -4.78 -27.89
N ILE A 187 -2.08 -4.61 -28.35
CA ILE A 187 -1.71 -4.74 -29.77
C ILE A 187 -1.64 -6.23 -30.17
N GLY A 188 -1.20 -7.08 -29.25
CA GLY A 188 -1.14 -8.52 -29.42
C GLY A 188 0.14 -9.00 -30.11
N ALA A 189 0.07 -10.19 -30.72
CA ALA A 189 1.24 -10.94 -31.20
C ALA A 189 2.13 -10.17 -32.20
N SER A 190 1.57 -9.23 -32.96
CA SER A 190 2.29 -8.44 -33.96
C SER A 190 3.05 -7.25 -33.38
N PHE A 191 3.01 -7.02 -32.06
CA PHE A 191 3.69 -5.89 -31.44
C PHE A 191 5.19 -5.90 -31.73
N ASP A 192 5.86 -7.03 -31.46
CA ASP A 192 7.31 -7.16 -31.60
C ASP A 192 7.80 -7.20 -33.07
N ASP A 193 6.86 -7.32 -34.02
CA ASP A 193 7.14 -7.21 -35.46
C ASP A 193 7.22 -5.73 -35.89
N ILE A 194 6.43 -4.85 -35.28
CA ILE A 194 6.23 -3.47 -35.73
C ILE A 194 7.00 -2.48 -34.85
N PHE A 195 7.09 -2.73 -33.54
CA PHE A 195 7.60 -1.79 -32.56
C PHE A 195 8.77 -2.34 -31.76
N ILE A 196 9.68 -1.44 -31.40
CA ILE A 196 10.65 -1.62 -30.32
C ILE A 196 10.29 -0.65 -29.21
N SER A 197 10.32 -1.14 -27.97
CA SER A 197 10.14 -0.34 -26.76
C SER A 197 11.50 -0.07 -26.12
N ASN A 198 11.81 1.21 -25.86
CA ASN A 198 13.04 1.58 -25.16
C ASN A 198 12.95 1.29 -23.65
N ASN A 199 11.74 1.33 -23.08
CA ASN A 199 11.45 1.07 -21.69
C ASN A 199 10.06 0.41 -21.55
N ASP A 200 10.05 -0.90 -21.31
CA ASP A 200 8.80 -1.66 -21.19
C ASP A 200 7.87 -1.19 -20.07
N ARG A 201 8.38 -0.47 -19.06
CA ARG A 201 7.53 0.11 -18.01
C ARG A 201 6.58 1.18 -18.55
N LEU A 202 7.01 1.91 -19.58
CA LEU A 202 6.19 2.94 -20.22
C LEU A 202 5.10 2.33 -21.13
N LEU A 203 5.11 1.01 -21.34
CA LEU A 203 4.01 0.30 -22.01
C LEU A 203 2.85 -0.01 -21.06
N VAL A 204 3.05 0.09 -19.76
CA VAL A 204 2.04 -0.21 -18.73
C VAL A 204 1.38 1.09 -18.28
N VAL A 205 0.14 1.31 -18.74
CA VAL A 205 -0.67 2.50 -18.42
C VAL A 205 -1.61 2.18 -17.26
N PRO A 206 -1.55 2.93 -16.13
CA PRO A 206 -2.51 2.75 -15.04
C PRO A 206 -3.95 2.86 -15.54
N GLN A 207 -4.82 1.93 -15.14
CA GLN A 207 -6.19 1.89 -15.64
C GLN A 207 -6.95 3.20 -15.36
N PHE A 208 -6.64 3.87 -14.24
CA PHE A 208 -7.12 5.20 -13.89
C PHE A 208 -6.90 6.23 -15.00
N LEU A 209 -5.78 6.16 -15.73
CA LEU A 209 -5.40 7.10 -16.79
C LEU A 209 -5.73 6.57 -18.20
N THR A 210 -6.64 5.61 -18.31
CA THR A 210 -7.17 5.12 -19.60
C THR A 210 -8.50 5.77 -19.93
N ARG A 211 -8.98 5.59 -21.17
CA ARG A 211 -10.34 6.00 -21.55
C ARG A 211 -11.40 5.38 -20.62
N ASN A 212 -11.21 4.13 -20.23
CA ASN A 212 -12.12 3.44 -19.31
C ASN A 212 -12.08 4.09 -17.91
N GLY A 213 -10.89 4.36 -17.38
CA GLY A 213 -10.73 5.09 -16.11
C GLY A 213 -11.38 6.47 -16.12
N LEU A 214 -11.22 7.22 -17.22
CA LEU A 214 -11.86 8.51 -17.42
C LEU A 214 -13.39 8.39 -17.38
N GLN A 215 -13.96 7.58 -18.27
CA GLN A 215 -15.41 7.53 -18.52
C GLN A 215 -16.19 6.80 -17.42
N ASN A 216 -15.59 5.76 -16.85
CA ASN A 216 -16.31 4.85 -15.95
C ASN A 216 -15.99 5.08 -14.48
N TYR A 217 -14.93 5.82 -14.16
CA TYR A 217 -14.53 6.12 -12.79
C TYR A 217 -14.42 7.63 -12.55
N PHE A 218 -13.43 8.32 -13.14
CA PHE A 218 -13.10 9.71 -12.79
C PHE A 218 -14.29 10.66 -12.92
N THR A 219 -15.00 10.64 -14.06
CA THR A 219 -16.15 11.54 -14.29
C THR A 219 -17.32 11.28 -13.35
N LYS A 220 -17.40 10.10 -12.73
CA LYS A 220 -18.46 9.73 -11.77
C LYS A 220 -18.16 10.19 -10.34
N GLN A 221 -16.93 10.60 -10.03
CA GLN A 221 -16.53 10.98 -8.68
C GLN A 221 -16.77 12.46 -8.35
N ASN A 222 -17.19 13.28 -9.32
CA ASN A 222 -17.27 14.75 -9.22
C ASN A 222 -17.96 15.27 -7.94
N ASP A 223 -19.04 14.64 -7.51
CA ASP A 223 -19.81 15.11 -6.34
C ASP A 223 -19.27 14.59 -5.00
N GLN A 224 -18.41 13.57 -5.02
CA GLN A 224 -17.91 12.86 -3.83
C GLN A 224 -16.44 13.18 -3.51
N LEU A 225 -15.80 14.05 -4.29
CA LEU A 225 -14.37 14.36 -4.22
C LEU A 225 -13.90 14.77 -2.81
N VAL A 226 -14.71 15.54 -2.09
CA VAL A 226 -14.38 16.03 -0.76
C VAL A 226 -14.34 14.91 0.29
N ASP A 227 -15.22 13.92 0.15
CA ASP A 227 -15.35 12.79 1.09
C ASP A 227 -14.16 11.81 0.97
N LEU A 228 -13.33 11.96 -0.07
CA LEU A 228 -12.14 11.16 -0.30
C LEU A 228 -10.98 11.47 0.66
N THR A 229 -11.08 12.54 1.44
CA THR A 229 -9.96 13.06 2.27
C THR A 229 -9.89 12.46 3.67
N VAL A 230 -10.82 11.57 4.01
CA VAL A 230 -10.88 10.91 5.33
C VAL A 230 -9.62 10.09 5.59
N MET A 231 -9.16 9.32 4.59
CA MET A 231 -7.94 8.50 4.72
C MET A 231 -6.73 9.38 5.03
N ASP A 232 -6.49 10.44 4.25
CA ASP A 232 -5.35 11.32 4.47
C ASP A 232 -5.46 12.11 5.76
N SER A 233 -6.67 12.48 6.20
CA SER A 233 -6.86 13.11 7.50
C SER A 233 -6.39 12.21 8.64
N TRP A 234 -6.66 10.89 8.55
CA TRP A 234 -6.13 9.91 9.50
C TRP A 234 -4.61 9.73 9.37
N VAL A 235 -4.08 9.63 8.14
CA VAL A 235 -2.61 9.50 7.89
C VAL A 235 -1.86 10.70 8.46
N LEU A 236 -2.38 11.91 8.23
CA LEU A 236 -1.77 13.19 8.61
C LEU A 236 -2.11 13.61 10.04
N ASN A 237 -2.91 12.83 10.76
CA ASN A 237 -3.39 13.16 12.11
C ASN A 237 -4.08 14.54 12.18
N LEU A 238 -4.90 14.86 11.18
CA LEU A 238 -5.67 16.10 11.11
C LEU A 238 -6.97 15.93 11.90
N SER A 239 -7.20 16.84 12.85
CA SER A 239 -8.48 16.95 13.55
C SER A 239 -9.36 17.95 12.82
N LYS A 240 -10.32 17.45 12.02
CA LYS A 240 -11.65 18.02 11.70
C LYS A 240 -12.13 17.60 10.31
N ASN A 241 -13.41 17.24 10.24
CA ASN A 241 -14.20 17.39 9.03
C ASN A 241 -14.37 18.90 8.79
N VAL A 242 -13.67 19.44 7.80
CA VAL A 242 -13.90 20.81 7.34
C VAL A 242 -15.10 20.78 6.39
N GLU A 243 -16.15 21.51 6.72
CA GLU A 243 -17.25 21.72 5.77
C GLU A 243 -16.78 22.70 4.69
N TYR A 244 -16.66 22.20 3.46
CA TYR A 244 -16.26 23.02 2.31
C TYR A 244 -17.47 23.71 1.70
N SER A 245 -17.33 25.00 1.41
CA SER A 245 -18.35 25.75 0.67
C SER A 245 -18.50 25.22 -0.75
N GLU A 246 -19.59 25.57 -1.42
CA GLU A 246 -19.81 25.19 -2.83
C GLU A 246 -18.72 25.77 -3.76
N ALA A 247 -18.24 26.97 -3.46
CA ALA A 247 -17.16 27.61 -4.21
C ALA A 247 -15.83 26.84 -4.06
N ASP A 248 -15.50 26.41 -2.83
CA ASP A 248 -14.31 25.61 -2.57
C ASP A 248 -14.40 24.26 -3.31
N ARG A 249 -15.57 23.62 -3.28
CA ARG A 249 -15.82 22.34 -3.99
C ARG A 249 -15.60 22.48 -5.49
N LYS A 250 -16.12 23.54 -6.10
CA LYS A 250 -15.92 23.84 -7.52
C LYS A 250 -14.44 24.06 -7.85
N GLU A 251 -13.71 24.80 -7.02
CA GLU A 251 -12.27 25.01 -7.25
C GLU A 251 -11.46 23.73 -7.07
N ILE A 252 -11.79 22.91 -6.06
CA ILE A 252 -11.18 21.58 -5.88
C ILE A 252 -11.41 20.73 -7.13
N GLN A 253 -12.64 20.64 -7.62
CA GLN A 253 -12.97 19.87 -8.80
C GLN A 253 -12.20 20.36 -10.03
N ARG A 254 -12.09 21.68 -10.22
CA ARG A 254 -11.35 22.29 -11.33
C ARG A 254 -9.88 21.89 -11.31
N GLN A 255 -9.22 22.04 -10.15
CA GLN A 255 -7.80 21.71 -9.97
C GLN A 255 -7.53 20.21 -10.13
N VAL A 256 -8.40 19.36 -9.56
CA VAL A 256 -8.33 17.90 -9.71
C VAL A 256 -8.47 17.49 -11.17
N THR A 257 -9.38 18.12 -11.92
CA THR A 257 -9.60 17.86 -13.34
C THR A 257 -8.41 18.30 -14.18
N GLU A 258 -7.86 19.48 -13.90
CA GLU A 258 -6.67 20.00 -14.57
C GLU A 258 -5.47 19.06 -14.38
N GLN A 259 -5.23 18.61 -13.14
CA GLN A 259 -4.19 17.64 -12.83
C GLN A 259 -4.43 16.30 -13.55
N TYR A 260 -5.66 15.77 -13.51
CA TYR A 260 -6.00 14.51 -14.17
C TYR A 260 -5.73 14.55 -15.68
N ILE A 261 -6.15 15.63 -16.35
CA ILE A 261 -5.94 15.78 -17.81
C ILE A 261 -4.44 15.91 -18.13
N GLY A 262 -3.69 16.63 -17.29
CA GLY A 262 -2.24 16.73 -17.38
C GLY A 262 -1.58 15.34 -17.33
N ASP A 263 -1.88 14.56 -16.30
CA ASP A 263 -1.30 13.23 -16.09
C ASP A 263 -1.75 12.22 -17.14
N TYR A 264 -3.03 12.25 -17.56
CA TYR A 264 -3.54 11.46 -18.67
C TYR A 264 -2.72 11.73 -19.95
N THR A 265 -2.58 13.01 -20.32
CA THR A 265 -1.87 13.39 -21.54
C THR A 265 -0.39 13.05 -21.47
N ALA A 266 0.26 13.32 -20.33
CA ALA A 266 1.67 13.02 -20.12
C ALA A 266 1.94 11.51 -20.20
N THR A 267 1.09 10.70 -19.57
CA THR A 267 1.22 9.23 -19.56
C THR A 267 1.11 8.66 -20.97
N TRP A 268 0.09 9.04 -21.73
CA TRP A 268 -0.06 8.55 -23.10
C TRP A 268 1.03 9.06 -24.03
N ARG A 269 1.47 10.33 -23.88
CA ARG A 269 2.58 10.86 -24.66
C ARG A 269 3.88 10.10 -24.37
N ALA A 270 4.17 9.81 -23.11
CA ALA A 270 5.35 9.02 -22.72
C ALA A 270 5.28 7.60 -23.29
N ALA A 271 4.12 6.95 -23.20
CA ALA A 271 3.91 5.62 -23.73
C ALA A 271 4.08 5.55 -25.26
N MET A 272 3.51 6.52 -25.99
CA MET A 272 3.65 6.59 -27.45
C MET A 272 5.06 6.94 -27.91
N ASN A 273 5.72 7.89 -27.25
CA ASN A 273 7.11 8.27 -27.58
C ASN A 273 8.12 7.17 -27.24
N ASN A 274 7.75 6.22 -26.37
CA ASN A 274 8.56 5.05 -26.04
C ASN A 274 8.56 4.00 -27.17
N LEU A 275 7.61 4.07 -28.11
CA LEU A 275 7.52 3.17 -29.25
C LEU A 275 8.31 3.72 -30.44
N VAL A 276 9.26 2.93 -30.92
CA VAL A 276 10.00 3.21 -32.16
C VAL A 276 9.58 2.18 -33.20
N GLY A 277 9.24 2.63 -34.40
CA GLY A 277 8.99 1.73 -35.53
C GLY A 277 10.28 1.02 -35.93
N ARG A 278 10.19 -0.28 -36.21
CA ARG A 278 11.31 -1.02 -36.80
C ARG A 278 11.60 -0.58 -38.23
#